data_AF-A0A3A1X0C3-F1
#
_entry.id   AF-A0A3A1X0C3-F1
#
_cell.length_a   1.000
_cell.length_b   1.000
_cell.length_c   1.000
_cell.angle_alpha   90.00
_cell.angle_beta   90.00
_cell.angle_gamma   90.00
#
_symmetry.space_group_name_H-M   'P 1'
#
loop_
_entity.id
_entity.type
_entity.pdbx_description
1 polymer ?
#
loop_
_entity_poly.entity_id
_entity_poly.type
_entity_poly.pdbx_seq_one_letter_code
_entity_poly.pdbx_strand_id
1 'polypeptide(L)'
;MTYKPKFSLEVFPPKRTSPIGTIYDTLDGLKGLDPDFISVTYGTGKLQDRTATARIAHTIRSEYGIDAVAHLTARYLDYDAVDEALEMFDNAGVSGILALRGDVIAGQEAAGVFEHASDLVSYIRSKRPDLPILGACYPEK
;
A
#
# COMPACT_ATOMS: atom_id res chain seq x y z
N MET A 1 -14.36 26.31 13.78
CA MET A 1 -14.05 24.92 13.39
C MET A 1 -12.80 24.51 14.13
N THR A 2 -12.88 23.47 14.96
CA THR A 2 -11.72 22.90 15.67
C THR A 2 -11.09 21.87 14.74
N TYR A 3 -9.86 22.10 14.30
CA TYR A 3 -9.11 21.12 13.52
C TYR A 3 -8.76 19.92 14.40
N LYS A 4 -9.19 18.72 14.00
CA LYS A 4 -8.75 17.46 14.62
C LYS A 4 -7.57 16.95 13.79
N PRO A 5 -6.36 16.80 14.37
CA PRO A 5 -5.23 16.21 13.66
C PRO A 5 -5.57 14.77 13.26
N LYS A 6 -5.09 14.35 12.08
CA LYS A 6 -5.17 12.97 11.62
C LYS A 6 -4.04 12.16 12.24
N PHE A 7 -4.35 10.96 12.72
CA PHE A 7 -3.41 10.01 13.28
C PHE A 7 -3.43 8.72 12.46
N SER A 8 -2.27 8.28 12.00
CA SER A 8 -2.13 7.08 11.18
C SER A 8 -0.92 6.26 11.61
N LEU A 9 -0.95 4.97 11.30
CA LEU A 9 0.15 4.04 11.54
C LEU A 9 0.56 3.38 10.22
N GLU A 10 1.80 2.90 10.16
CA GLU A 10 2.32 2.12 9.03
C GLU A 10 2.78 0.74 9.51
N VAL A 11 2.39 -0.31 8.78
CA VAL A 11 2.80 -1.69 9.06
C VAL A 11 3.42 -2.35 7.83
N PHE A 12 4.27 -3.34 8.10
CA PHE A 12 5.02 -4.05 7.07
C PHE A 12 4.55 -5.51 7.00
N PRO A 13 4.42 -6.09 5.80
CA PRO A 13 4.28 -7.53 5.67
C PRO A 13 5.40 -8.25 6.43
N PRO A 14 5.08 -9.28 7.25
CA PRO A 14 6.09 -9.98 8.01
C PRO A 14 7.11 -10.65 7.08
N LYS A 15 8.34 -10.82 7.55
CA LYS A 15 9.36 -11.58 6.81
C LYS A 15 8.82 -12.99 6.53
N ARG A 16 9.24 -13.57 5.41
CA ARG A 16 8.84 -14.95 5.04
C ARG A 16 9.17 -16.00 6.08
N THR A 17 10.22 -15.76 6.87
CA THR A 17 10.67 -16.65 7.95
C THR A 17 9.89 -16.44 9.24
N SER A 18 9.07 -15.38 9.32
CA SER A 18 8.27 -15.08 10.50
C SER A 18 6.97 -15.90 10.47
N PRO A 19 6.45 -16.29 11.65
CA PRO A 19 5.11 -16.86 11.74
C PRO A 19 4.07 -15.92 11.14
N ILE A 20 3.06 -16.49 10.49
CA ILE A 20 1.92 -15.71 9.97
C ILE A 20 1.23 -14.93 11.10
N GLY A 21 1.24 -15.47 12.32
CA GLY A 21 0.72 -14.83 13.54
C GLY A 21 1.30 -13.45 13.85
N THR A 22 2.53 -13.14 13.41
CA THR A 22 3.23 -11.90 13.80
C THR A 22 2.49 -10.63 13.40
N ILE A 23 1.76 -10.64 12.28
CA ILE A 23 0.97 -9.46 11.88
C ILE A 23 -0.25 -9.28 12.78
N TYR A 24 -0.89 -10.38 13.20
CA TYR A 24 -2.03 -10.34 14.13
C TYR A 24 -1.58 -9.88 15.51
N ASP A 25 -0.46 -10.39 16.03
CA ASP A 25 0.11 -9.94 17.31
C ASP A 25 0.41 -8.44 17.29
N THR A 26 0.93 -7.94 16.15
CA THR A 26 1.19 -6.52 15.95
C THR A 26 -0.11 -5.72 15.96
N LEU A 27 -1.10 -6.09 15.14
CA LEU A 27 -2.38 -5.39 15.06
C LEU A 27 -3.16 -5.43 16.38
N ASP A 28 -3.10 -6.55 17.10
CA ASP A 28 -3.69 -6.69 18.44
C ASP A 28 -3.01 -5.77 19.45
N GLY A 29 -1.69 -5.61 19.38
CA GLY A 29 -0.94 -4.65 20.19
C GLY A 29 -1.28 -3.19 19.90
N LEU A 30 -1.87 -2.88 18.74
CA LEU A 30 -2.29 -1.54 18.35
C LEU A 30 -3.75 -1.22 18.71
N LYS A 31 -4.50 -2.20 19.26
CA LYS A 31 -5.89 -1.98 19.69
C LYS A 31 -5.98 -0.84 20.71
N GLY A 32 -6.98 0.03 20.52
CA GLY A 32 -7.23 1.18 21.39
C GLY A 32 -6.49 2.47 21.01
N LEU A 33 -5.58 2.43 20.03
CA LEU A 33 -4.93 3.64 19.49
C LEU A 33 -5.82 4.42 18.52
N ASP A 34 -6.87 3.79 17.96
CA ASP A 34 -7.88 4.39 17.09
C ASP A 34 -7.31 5.28 15.96
N PRO A 35 -6.41 4.74 15.09
CA PRO A 35 -5.90 5.50 13.97
C PRO A 35 -6.99 5.74 12.92
N ASP A 36 -6.94 6.91 12.26
CA ASP A 36 -7.81 7.23 11.14
C ASP A 36 -7.59 6.29 9.94
N PHE A 37 -6.38 5.76 9.77
CA PHE A 37 -6.07 4.68 8.83
C PHE A 37 -4.74 4.00 9.19
N ILE A 38 -4.53 2.79 8.64
CA ILE A 38 -3.25 2.10 8.66
C ILE A 38 -2.76 1.92 7.23
N SER A 39 -1.53 2.37 6.94
CA SER A 39 -0.88 2.06 5.67
C SER A 39 -0.17 0.71 5.73
N VAL A 40 -0.28 -0.07 4.66
CA VAL A 40 0.40 -1.36 4.51
C VAL A 40 1.46 -1.23 3.43
N THR A 41 2.71 -1.47 3.80
CA THR A 41 3.81 -1.33 2.85
C THR A 41 3.76 -2.38 1.75
N TYR A 42 4.47 -2.07 0.67
CA TYR A 42 4.50 -2.84 -0.55
C TYR A 42 5.94 -3.00 -1.00
N GLY A 43 6.26 -4.20 -1.45
CA GLY A 43 7.61 -4.56 -1.86
C GLY A 43 7.99 -4.01 -3.22
N THR A 44 8.57 -4.90 -4.03
CA THR A 44 9.31 -4.56 -5.24
C THR A 44 8.53 -4.82 -6.53
N GLY A 45 7.20 -4.90 -6.44
CA GLY A 45 6.32 -5.16 -7.60
C GLY A 45 6.00 -6.63 -7.85
N LYS A 46 6.42 -7.56 -6.99
CA LYS A 46 6.19 -9.00 -7.22
C LYS A 46 4.75 -9.40 -6.86
N LEU A 47 4.25 -10.48 -7.43
CA LEU A 47 2.92 -11.03 -7.12
C LEU A 47 2.74 -11.28 -5.61
N GLN A 48 3.75 -11.87 -4.97
CA GLN A 48 3.77 -12.07 -3.52
C GLN A 48 3.59 -10.77 -2.71
N ASP A 49 4.05 -9.64 -3.23
CA ASP A 49 4.04 -8.35 -2.53
C ASP A 49 2.60 -7.83 -2.51
N ARG A 50 1.94 -7.77 -3.68
CA ARG A 50 0.52 -7.41 -3.78
C ARG A 50 -0.40 -8.38 -3.04
N THR A 51 -0.15 -9.69 -3.08
CA THR A 51 -0.90 -10.67 -2.28
C THR A 51 -0.78 -10.40 -0.78
N ALA A 52 0.43 -10.15 -0.28
CA ALA A 52 0.65 -9.92 1.14
C ALA A 52 0.02 -8.59 1.59
N THR A 53 0.22 -7.51 0.83
CA THR A 53 -0.38 -6.20 1.12
C THR A 53 -1.91 -6.27 1.10
N ALA A 54 -2.51 -6.89 0.07
CA ALA A 54 -3.96 -7.05 -0.02
C ALA A 54 -4.54 -7.85 1.16
N ARG A 55 -3.90 -8.97 1.53
CA ARG A 55 -4.33 -9.79 2.66
C ARG A 55 -4.31 -9.02 3.98
N ILE A 56 -3.23 -8.27 4.25
CA ILE A 56 -3.10 -7.51 5.50
C ILE A 56 -4.10 -6.35 5.52
N ALA A 57 -4.28 -5.64 4.41
CA ALA A 57 -5.30 -4.60 4.30
C ALA A 57 -6.70 -5.15 4.55
N HIS A 58 -7.02 -6.32 3.98
CA HIS A 58 -8.28 -7.01 4.25
C HIS A 58 -8.45 -7.30 5.74
N THR A 59 -7.45 -7.88 6.41
CA THR A 59 -7.49 -8.16 7.85
C THR A 59 -7.69 -6.90 8.69
N ILE A 60 -6.96 -5.81 8.40
CA ILE A 60 -7.11 -4.52 9.11
C ILE A 60 -8.57 -4.06 9.02
N ARG A 61 -9.16 -4.12 7.83
CA ARG A 61 -10.53 -3.68 7.63
C ARG A 61 -11.56 -4.63 8.23
N SER A 62 -11.43 -5.94 8.00
CA SER A 62 -12.43 -6.95 8.37
C SER A 62 -12.47 -7.22 9.88
N GLU A 63 -11.29 -7.31 10.51
CA GLU A 63 -11.17 -7.72 11.92
C GLU A 63 -11.08 -6.52 12.86
N TYR A 64 -10.48 -5.41 12.41
CA TYR A 64 -10.23 -4.23 13.26
C TYR A 64 -11.11 -3.03 12.91
N GLY A 65 -11.82 -3.05 11.77
CA GLY A 65 -12.73 -1.97 11.37
C GLY A 65 -12.02 -0.65 11.04
N ILE A 66 -10.72 -0.70 10.76
CA ILE A 66 -9.89 0.47 10.45
C ILE A 66 -9.69 0.55 8.93
N ASP A 67 -9.68 1.76 8.39
CA ASP A 67 -9.37 1.97 6.97
C ASP A 67 -7.92 1.59 6.64
N ALA A 68 -7.72 0.87 5.54
CA ALA A 68 -6.41 0.42 5.10
C ALA A 68 -5.97 1.10 3.80
N VAL A 69 -4.79 1.72 3.81
CA VAL A 69 -4.15 2.30 2.62
C VAL A 69 -3.06 1.38 2.12
N ALA A 70 -3.10 0.96 0.87
CA ALA A 70 -2.07 0.10 0.29
C ALA A 70 -0.96 0.93 -0.35
N HIS A 71 0.30 0.62 -0.08
CA HIS A 71 1.40 1.15 -0.90
C HIS A 71 1.39 0.46 -2.27
N LEU A 72 1.88 1.16 -3.30
CA LEU A 72 2.13 0.56 -4.62
C LEU A 72 3.35 1.21 -5.27
N THR A 73 4.35 0.41 -5.65
CA THR A 73 5.64 0.89 -6.19
C THR A 73 5.74 0.69 -7.70
N ALA A 74 5.96 1.78 -8.44
CA ALA A 74 5.80 1.83 -9.89
C ALA A 74 6.92 1.12 -10.70
N ARG A 75 8.18 1.22 -10.26
CA ARG A 75 9.38 0.96 -11.08
C ARG A 75 9.44 -0.41 -11.79
N TYR A 76 8.87 -1.45 -11.18
CA TYR A 76 8.91 -2.82 -11.69
C TYR A 76 7.53 -3.37 -12.03
N LEU A 77 6.52 -2.51 -12.13
CA LEU A 77 5.18 -2.88 -12.57
C LEU A 77 4.98 -2.51 -14.03
N ASP A 78 4.36 -3.42 -14.78
CA ASP A 78 3.72 -3.11 -16.05
C ASP A 78 2.22 -2.83 -15.82
N TYR A 79 1.48 -2.55 -16.89
CA TYR A 79 0.06 -2.22 -16.81
C TYR A 79 -0.77 -3.37 -16.24
N ASP A 80 -0.50 -4.62 -16.65
CA ASP A 80 -1.22 -5.81 -16.19
C ASP A 80 -0.99 -6.03 -14.70
N ALA A 81 0.25 -5.82 -14.24
CA ALA A 81 0.61 -5.97 -12.85
C ALA A 81 -0.05 -4.92 -11.94
N VAL A 82 -0.21 -3.68 -12.44
CA VAL A 82 -0.99 -2.65 -11.75
C VAL A 82 -2.47 -3.01 -11.74
N ASP A 83 -3.04 -3.43 -12.87
CA ASP A 83 -4.46 -3.80 -12.96
C ASP A 83 -4.79 -4.96 -12.01
N GLU A 84 -3.93 -5.98 -11.94
CA GLU A 84 -4.04 -7.08 -10.96
C GLU A 84 -3.96 -6.56 -9.52
N ALA A 85 -3.02 -5.66 -9.22
CA ALA A 85 -2.91 -5.10 -7.87
C ALA A 85 -4.16 -4.30 -7.48
N LEU A 86 -4.70 -3.49 -8.39
CA LEU A 86 -5.93 -2.72 -8.16
C LEU A 86 -7.12 -3.63 -7.90
N GLU A 87 -7.30 -4.70 -8.68
CA GLU A 87 -8.37 -5.68 -8.46
C GLU A 87 -8.24 -6.38 -7.09
N MET A 88 -7.02 -6.78 -6.72
CA MET A 88 -6.78 -7.37 -5.40
C MET A 88 -7.06 -6.40 -4.25
N PHE A 89 -6.72 -5.13 -4.42
CA PHE A 89 -6.95 -4.09 -3.42
C PHE A 89 -8.43 -3.72 -3.29
N ASP A 90 -9.16 -3.64 -4.41
CA ASP A 90 -10.62 -3.46 -4.43
C ASP A 90 -11.30 -4.60 -3.66
N ASN A 91 -10.93 -5.86 -3.95
CA ASN A 91 -11.45 -7.05 -3.26
C ASN A 91 -11.08 -7.10 -1.77
N ALA A 92 -9.91 -6.57 -1.39
CA ALA A 92 -9.49 -6.46 -0.01
C ALA A 92 -10.20 -5.31 0.75
N GLY A 93 -10.89 -4.41 0.04
CA GLY A 93 -11.52 -3.24 0.62
C GLY A 93 -10.54 -2.13 1.00
N VAL A 94 -9.42 -2.02 0.29
CA VAL A 94 -8.46 -0.92 0.44
C VAL A 94 -9.16 0.43 0.21
N SER A 95 -8.96 1.39 1.12
CA SER A 95 -9.61 2.70 1.08
C SER A 95 -8.84 3.76 0.29
N GLY A 96 -7.55 3.49 -0.02
CA GLY A 96 -6.72 4.38 -0.82
C GLY A 96 -5.36 3.77 -1.16
N ILE A 97 -4.65 4.39 -2.09
CA ILE A 97 -3.32 3.96 -2.52
C ILE A 97 -2.28 5.02 -2.21
N LEU A 98 -1.18 4.63 -1.58
CA LEU A 98 0.02 5.44 -1.49
C LEU A 98 0.94 5.08 -2.66
N ALA A 99 0.93 5.91 -3.70
CA ALA A 99 1.68 5.69 -4.94
C ALA A 99 3.13 6.16 -4.77
N LEU A 100 4.06 5.24 -5.06
CA LEU A 100 5.50 5.46 -4.91
C LEU A 100 6.22 5.09 -6.20
N ARG A 101 7.37 5.70 -6.45
CA ARG A 101 8.26 5.25 -7.53
C ARG A 101 8.85 3.88 -7.19
N GLY A 102 9.29 3.70 -5.94
CA GLY A 102 10.09 2.56 -5.51
C GLY A 102 11.59 2.74 -5.75
N ASP A 103 12.36 1.85 -5.15
CA ASP A 103 13.83 1.88 -5.12
C ASP A 103 14.47 1.07 -6.26
N VAL A 104 15.72 1.43 -6.57
CA VAL A 104 16.55 0.66 -7.50
C VAL A 104 16.97 -0.64 -6.82
N ILE A 105 16.86 -1.76 -7.53
CA ILE A 105 17.34 -3.07 -7.09
C ILE A 105 18.53 -3.41 -7.99
N ALA A 106 19.70 -3.61 -7.37
CA ALA A 106 20.91 -3.92 -8.12
C ALA A 106 20.72 -5.19 -8.96
N GLY A 107 21.03 -5.10 -10.25
CA GLY A 107 20.93 -6.22 -11.19
C GLY A 107 19.52 -6.55 -11.67
N GLN A 108 18.50 -5.76 -11.32
CA GLN A 108 17.15 -5.91 -11.83
C GLN A 108 16.78 -4.74 -12.75
N GLU A 109 16.36 -5.07 -13.98
CA GLU A 109 15.86 -4.07 -14.93
C GLU A 109 14.46 -3.59 -14.53
N ALA A 110 14.22 -2.29 -14.71
CA ALA A 110 12.90 -1.70 -14.53
C ALA A 110 11.94 -2.23 -15.60
N ALA A 111 10.63 -2.26 -15.30
CA ALA A 111 9.62 -2.61 -16.30
C ALA A 111 9.56 -1.59 -17.45
N GLY A 112 10.01 -0.35 -17.20
CA GLY A 112 10.07 0.71 -18.20
C GLY A 112 8.73 1.38 -18.51
N VAL A 113 7.65 0.99 -17.81
CA VAL A 113 6.29 1.52 -18.03
C VAL A 113 6.02 2.80 -17.23
N PHE A 114 6.52 2.87 -16.00
CA PHE A 114 6.33 4.00 -15.10
C PHE A 114 7.70 4.49 -14.59
N GLU A 115 8.13 5.66 -15.06
CA GLU A 115 9.41 6.26 -14.67
C GLU A 115 9.31 6.99 -13.33
N HIS A 116 8.15 7.61 -13.08
CA HIS A 116 7.86 8.40 -11.90
C HIS A 116 6.61 7.89 -11.19
N ALA A 117 6.49 8.22 -9.90
CA ALA A 117 5.27 7.93 -9.14
C ALA A 117 4.03 8.58 -9.79
N SER A 118 4.20 9.76 -10.41
CA SER A 118 3.13 10.48 -11.12
C SER A 118 2.57 9.71 -12.32
N ASP A 119 3.38 8.87 -12.97
CA ASP A 119 2.94 8.07 -14.12
C ASP A 119 1.97 6.99 -13.63
N LEU A 120 2.33 6.32 -12.54
CA LEU A 120 1.47 5.37 -11.84
C LEU A 120 0.18 6.05 -11.35
N VAL A 121 0.27 7.24 -10.75
CA VAL A 121 -0.91 8.01 -10.33
C VAL A 121 -1.82 8.31 -11.51
N SER A 122 -1.28 8.76 -12.64
CA SER A 122 -2.04 9.08 -13.84
C SER A 122 -2.75 7.85 -14.39
N TYR A 123 -2.06 6.70 -14.40
CA TYR A 123 -2.63 5.44 -14.83
C TYR A 123 -3.75 4.95 -13.90
N ILE A 124 -3.53 4.96 -12.57
CA ILE A 124 -4.57 4.61 -11.59
C ILE A 124 -5.79 5.52 -11.75
N ARG A 125 -5.60 6.84 -11.90
CA ARG A 125 -6.70 7.80 -12.10
C ARG A 125 -7.51 7.52 -13.34
N SER A 126 -6.89 7.03 -14.42
CA SER A 126 -7.61 6.64 -15.65
C SER A 126 -8.54 5.44 -15.44
N LYS A 127 -8.25 4.58 -14.45
CA LYS A 127 -8.99 3.35 -14.14
C LYS A 127 -9.94 3.51 -12.94
N ARG A 128 -9.59 4.37 -11.98
CA ARG A 128 -10.27 4.61 -10.70
C ARG A 128 -10.23 6.12 -10.37
N PRO A 129 -11.08 6.94 -11.00
CA PRO A 129 -11.02 8.40 -10.88
C PRO A 129 -11.23 8.90 -9.44
N ASP A 130 -12.04 8.21 -8.65
CA ASP A 130 -12.44 8.63 -7.30
C ASP A 130 -11.59 8.02 -6.17
N LEU A 131 -10.68 7.09 -6.48
CA LEU A 131 -9.88 6.39 -5.47
C LEU A 131 -8.94 7.37 -4.74
N PRO A 132 -8.94 7.48 -3.40
CA PRO A 132 -7.96 8.31 -2.70
C PRO A 132 -6.53 7.90 -3.03
N ILE A 133 -5.69 8.87 -3.41
CA ILE A 133 -4.27 8.64 -3.71
C ILE A 133 -3.42 9.56 -2.84
N LEU A 134 -2.46 8.96 -2.15
CA LEU A 134 -1.42 9.63 -1.38
C LEU A 134 -0.09 9.52 -2.15
N GLY A 135 0.84 10.42 -1.83
CA GLY A 135 2.19 10.40 -2.37
C GLY A 135 3.21 10.76 -1.29
N ALA A 136 4.47 10.36 -1.51
CA ALA A 136 5.57 10.76 -0.64
C ALA A 136 6.05 12.19 -0.95
N CYS A 137 6.49 12.89 0.09
CA CYS A 137 7.16 14.19 0.00
C CYS A 137 8.48 14.12 0.77
N TYR A 138 9.50 14.83 0.30
CA TYR A 138 10.83 14.86 0.90
C TYR A 138 11.17 16.31 1.27
N PRO A 139 10.85 16.79 2.49
CA PRO A 139 11.01 18.20 2.87
C PRO A 139 12.47 18.68 2.89
N GLU A 140 13.41 17.75 2.99
CA GLU A 140 14.85 18.01 3.04
C GLU A 140 15.50 18.05 1.65
N LYS A 141 14.71 17.91 0.57
CA LYS A 141 15.18 17.93 -0.82
C LYS A 141 14.56 19.05 -1.63
#